data_AF-A0AAW9CJ19-F1
#
_entry.id   AF-A0AAW9CJ19-F1
#
_cell.length_a   1.000
_cell.length_b   1.000
_cell.length_c   1.000
_cell.angle_alpha   90.00
_cell.angle_beta   90.00
_cell.angle_gamma   90.00
#
_symmetry.space_group_name_H-M   'P 1'
#
loop_
_entity.id
_entity.type
_entity.pdbx_description
1 polymer ?
#
loop_
_entity_poly.entity_id
_entity_poly.type
_entity_poly.pdbx_seq_one_letter_code
_entity_poly.pdbx_strand_id
1 'polypeptide(L)'
;MEDYMNLANEWIARLEGGAGTWMNDQTADRLAAGLNDLRGRDMMALALLDPTCDARTLAARAADHPRLPAGMGEAMDVLRRRPVPVTPRPGRLTAARDTLSTLVGTRPGCAAGAMDLALLVFWLAGDKKGLDAMLARPMPGTVVNVTVRFARDHDMWPAGAAVPRTYRVPELA
;
A
#
# COMPACT_ATOMS: atom_id res chain seq x y z
N MET A 1 11.82 -16.26 -2.76
CA MET A 1 12.59 -15.01 -2.78
C MET A 1 12.60 -14.42 -4.19
N GLU A 2 12.82 -15.23 -5.23
CA GLU A 2 12.78 -14.82 -6.64
C GLU A 2 11.42 -14.24 -7.09
N ASP A 3 10.30 -14.81 -6.62
CA ASP A 3 8.95 -14.30 -6.96
C ASP A 3 8.68 -12.88 -6.44
N TYR A 4 9.09 -12.57 -5.20
CA TYR A 4 8.94 -11.23 -4.63
C TYR A 4 9.89 -10.22 -5.26
N MET A 5 11.08 -10.65 -5.66
CA MET A 5 12.02 -9.78 -6.38
C MET A 5 11.43 -9.34 -7.73
N ASN A 6 10.86 -10.29 -8.49
CA ASN A 6 10.20 -9.99 -9.75
C ASN A 6 8.96 -9.11 -9.54
N LEU A 7 8.14 -9.40 -8.54
CA LEU A 7 6.99 -8.56 -8.19
C LEU A 7 7.43 -7.13 -7.83
N ALA A 8 8.50 -6.98 -7.04
CA ALA A 8 9.00 -5.68 -6.62
C ALA A 8 9.54 -4.86 -7.79
N ASN A 9 10.29 -5.49 -8.70
CA ASN A 9 10.79 -4.87 -9.91
C ASN A 9 9.65 -4.35 -10.79
N GLU A 10 8.65 -5.20 -11.06
CA GLU A 10 7.49 -4.80 -11.87
C GLU A 10 6.76 -3.64 -11.20
N TRP A 11 6.50 -3.73 -9.90
CA TRP A 11 5.80 -2.67 -9.18
C TRP A 11 6.56 -1.34 -9.22
N ILE A 12 7.86 -1.34 -8.93
CA ILE A 12 8.70 -0.12 -9.01
C ILE A 12 8.67 0.46 -10.42
N ALA A 13 8.81 -0.37 -11.47
CA ALA A 13 8.77 0.08 -12.86
C ALA A 13 7.43 0.76 -13.21
N ARG A 14 6.32 0.29 -12.63
CA ARG A 14 5.02 0.98 -12.76
C ARG A 14 5.00 2.33 -12.05
N LEU A 15 5.56 2.41 -10.84
CA LEU A 15 5.56 3.65 -10.05
C LEU A 15 6.44 4.75 -10.66
N GLU A 16 7.52 4.39 -11.34
CA GLU A 16 8.46 5.36 -11.93
C GLU A 16 8.04 5.85 -13.32
N GLY A 17 6.85 5.44 -13.80
CA GLY A 17 6.33 5.85 -15.10
C GLY A 17 7.06 5.22 -16.30
N GLY A 18 8.04 4.34 -16.06
CA GLY A 18 8.83 3.67 -17.10
C GLY A 18 8.02 2.71 -17.98
N ALA A 19 6.80 2.35 -17.57
CA ALA A 19 6.00 1.33 -18.24
C ALA A 19 4.80 1.87 -19.04
N GLY A 20 4.54 3.19 -19.02
CA GLY A 20 3.38 3.80 -19.67
C GLY A 20 2.03 3.22 -19.22
N THR A 21 0.97 3.42 -20.02
CA THR A 21 -0.36 2.81 -19.79
C THR A 21 -0.44 1.35 -20.22
N TRP A 22 0.54 0.87 -20.98
CA TRP A 22 0.55 -0.49 -21.52
C TRP A 22 1.01 -1.51 -20.47
N MET A 23 0.36 -2.68 -20.38
CA MET A 23 0.71 -3.78 -19.49
C MET A 23 0.65 -5.08 -20.28
N ASN A 24 1.73 -5.85 -20.30
CA ASN A 24 1.65 -7.21 -20.82
C ASN A 24 0.94 -8.14 -19.82
N ASP A 25 0.38 -9.24 -20.32
CA ASP A 25 -0.40 -10.19 -19.50
C ASP A 25 0.43 -10.79 -18.37
N GLN A 26 1.70 -11.13 -18.60
CA GLN A 26 2.57 -11.70 -17.57
C GLN A 26 2.78 -10.75 -16.39
N THR A 27 2.94 -9.45 -16.69
CA THR A 27 3.07 -8.39 -15.67
C THR A 27 1.75 -8.22 -14.94
N ALA A 28 0.64 -8.20 -15.67
CA ALA A 28 -0.70 -8.10 -15.09
C ALA A 28 -0.97 -9.25 -14.12
N ASP A 29 -0.67 -10.48 -14.53
CA ASP A 29 -0.87 -11.69 -13.72
C ASP A 29 0.03 -11.69 -12.49
N ARG A 30 1.29 -11.26 -12.61
CA ARG A 30 2.22 -11.17 -11.48
C ARG A 30 1.77 -10.13 -10.46
N LEU A 31 1.39 -8.93 -10.92
CA LEU A 31 0.87 -7.88 -10.04
C LEU A 31 -0.45 -8.31 -9.39
N ALA A 32 -1.36 -8.95 -10.13
CA ALA A 32 -2.61 -9.47 -9.60
C ALA A 32 -2.37 -10.56 -8.53
N ALA A 33 -1.42 -11.46 -8.76
CA ALA A 33 -1.01 -12.46 -7.77
C ALA A 33 -0.42 -11.80 -6.52
N GLY A 34 0.44 -10.78 -6.70
CA GLY A 34 0.99 -9.98 -5.60
C GLY A 34 -0.07 -9.25 -4.78
N LEU A 35 -1.14 -8.76 -5.42
CA LEU A 35 -2.29 -8.15 -4.75
C LEU A 35 -3.14 -9.16 -3.97
N ASN A 36 -3.18 -10.41 -4.40
CA ASN A 36 -3.93 -11.46 -3.70
C ASN A 36 -3.12 -12.06 -2.54
N ASP A 37 -1.80 -11.93 -2.56
CA ASP A 37 -0.93 -12.26 -1.45
C ASP A 37 -0.83 -11.10 -0.44
N LEU A 38 -0.92 -11.40 0.86
CA LEU A 38 -0.77 -10.40 1.92
C LEU A 38 0.64 -9.80 1.92
N ARG A 39 1.67 -10.62 1.71
CA ARG A 39 3.06 -10.15 1.72
C ARG A 39 3.38 -9.32 0.49
N GLY A 40 2.89 -9.75 -0.67
CA GLY A 40 2.96 -8.97 -1.91
C GLY A 40 2.32 -7.59 -1.76
N ARG A 41 1.12 -7.51 -1.17
CA ARG A 41 0.47 -6.22 -0.88
C ARG A 41 1.25 -5.36 0.10
N ASP A 42 1.69 -5.91 1.22
CA ASP A 42 2.45 -5.15 2.23
C ASP A 42 3.76 -4.61 1.63
N MET A 43 4.41 -5.38 0.77
CA MET A 43 5.58 -4.96 0.00
C MET A 43 5.24 -3.81 -0.97
N MET A 44 4.15 -3.93 -1.73
CA MET A 44 3.70 -2.89 -2.64
C MET A 44 3.33 -1.60 -1.88
N ALA A 45 2.70 -1.73 -0.71
CA ALA A 45 2.41 -0.63 0.20
C ALA A 45 3.68 0.04 0.72
N LEU A 46 4.69 -0.74 1.13
CA LEU A 46 5.99 -0.22 1.56
C LEU A 46 6.66 0.61 0.47
N ALA A 47 6.57 0.17 -0.79
CA ALA A 47 7.10 0.93 -1.94
C ALA A 47 6.38 2.27 -2.19
N LEU A 48 5.16 2.45 -1.67
CA LEU A 48 4.43 3.73 -1.72
C LEU A 48 4.78 4.63 -0.53
N LEU A 49 5.00 4.02 0.65
CA LEU A 49 5.36 4.70 1.88
C LEU A 49 6.78 5.25 1.85
N ASP A 50 7.71 4.45 1.31
CA ASP A 50 9.13 4.77 1.21
C ASP A 50 9.63 4.58 -0.24
N PRO A 51 9.77 5.67 -1.01
CA PRO A 51 10.24 5.60 -2.38
C PRO A 51 11.74 5.30 -2.50
N THR A 52 12.49 5.24 -1.39
CA THR A 52 13.92 4.91 -1.39
C THR A 52 14.20 3.40 -1.34
N CYS A 53 13.18 2.59 -1.02
CA CYS A 53 13.28 1.14 -1.04
C CYS A 53 13.44 0.62 -2.49
N ASP A 54 14.55 -0.07 -2.74
CA ASP A 54 14.77 -0.81 -3.98
C ASP A 54 14.07 -2.19 -3.96
N ALA A 55 14.01 -2.85 -5.12
CA ALA A 55 13.32 -4.13 -5.25
C ALA A 55 13.85 -5.21 -4.31
N ARG A 56 15.17 -5.22 -4.07
CA ARG A 56 15.83 -6.18 -3.19
C ARG A 56 15.38 -5.98 -1.74
N THR A 57 15.38 -4.75 -1.26
CA THR A 57 14.93 -4.39 0.08
C THR A 57 13.46 -4.73 0.27
N LEU A 58 12.62 -4.40 -0.70
CA LEU A 58 11.20 -4.74 -0.69
C LEU A 58 10.98 -6.26 -0.62
N ALA A 59 11.64 -7.02 -1.49
CA ALA A 59 11.51 -8.48 -1.52
C ALA A 59 11.99 -9.14 -0.21
N ALA A 60 13.09 -8.64 0.37
CA ALA A 60 13.56 -9.11 1.68
C ALA A 60 12.55 -8.82 2.78
N ARG A 61 11.98 -7.61 2.82
CA ARG A 61 10.93 -7.24 3.78
C ARG A 61 9.66 -8.06 3.62
N ALA A 62 9.27 -8.40 2.39
CA ALA A 62 8.14 -9.29 2.12
C ALA A 62 8.37 -10.70 2.68
N ALA A 63 9.62 -11.18 2.63
CA ALA A 63 10.01 -12.50 3.12
C ALA A 63 10.10 -12.57 4.66
N ASP A 64 10.59 -11.51 5.31
CA ASP A 64 10.91 -11.48 6.74
C ASP A 64 9.77 -11.01 7.66
N HIS A 65 8.67 -10.47 7.13
CA HIS A 65 7.73 -9.74 7.98
C HIS A 65 6.94 -10.63 8.95
N PRO A 66 6.96 -10.36 10.28
CA PRO A 66 5.98 -10.91 11.18
C PRO A 66 4.61 -10.35 10.80
N ARG A 67 3.66 -11.27 10.59
CA ARG A 67 2.26 -10.96 10.29
C ARG A 67 1.70 -10.07 11.39
N LEU A 68 0.91 -9.08 11.00
CA LEU A 68 0.02 -8.46 11.97
C LEU A 68 -0.95 -9.52 12.50
N PRO A 69 -1.24 -9.53 13.80
CA PRO A 69 -2.15 -10.50 14.37
C PRO A 69 -3.53 -10.41 13.71
N ALA A 70 -4.27 -11.52 13.68
CA ALA A 70 -5.56 -11.59 13.00
C ALA A 70 -6.64 -10.72 13.66
N GLY A 71 -6.47 -10.37 14.94
CA GLY A 71 -7.39 -9.50 15.66
C GLY A 71 -7.15 -8.03 15.34
N MET A 72 -8.22 -7.30 15.02
CA MET A 72 -8.14 -5.86 14.72
C MET A 72 -7.53 -5.06 15.88
N GLY A 73 -7.83 -5.41 17.14
CA GLY A 73 -7.24 -4.76 18.32
C GLY A 73 -5.73 -4.98 18.44
N GLU A 74 -5.26 -6.21 18.21
CA GLU A 74 -3.84 -6.55 18.28
C GLU A 74 -3.06 -5.98 17.08
N ALA A 75 -3.67 -5.98 15.88
CA ALA A 75 -3.10 -5.33 14.71
C ALA A 75 -2.91 -3.82 14.96
N MET A 76 -3.91 -3.19 15.57
CA MET A 76 -3.83 -1.79 15.99
C MET A 76 -2.70 -1.57 16.98
N ASP A 77 -2.55 -2.40 18.02
CA ASP A 77 -1.46 -2.31 18.99
C ASP A 77 -0.06 -2.42 18.37
N VAL A 78 0.12 -3.33 17.42
CA VAL A 78 1.40 -3.47 16.69
C VAL A 78 1.66 -2.25 15.82
N LEU A 79 0.64 -1.70 15.17
CA LEU A 79 0.75 -0.45 14.42
C LEU A 79 1.06 0.73 15.35
N ARG A 80 0.53 0.75 16.59
CA ARG A 80 0.85 1.80 17.56
C ARG A 80 2.33 1.90 17.88
N ARG A 81 2.97 0.74 17.98
CA ARG A 81 4.36 0.61 18.40
C ARG A 81 5.35 0.77 17.25
N ARG A 82 4.90 0.80 15.99
CA ARG A 82 5.77 0.84 14.81
C ARG A 82 5.82 2.23 14.18
N PRO A 83 6.92 2.97 14.38
CA PRO A 83 7.17 4.16 13.57
C PRO A 83 7.29 3.79 12.09
N VAL A 84 6.37 4.27 11.25
CA VAL A 84 6.47 4.14 9.80
C VAL A 84 6.93 5.50 9.24
N PRO A 85 8.16 5.61 8.70
CA PRO A 85 8.56 6.80 7.96
C PRO A 85 7.75 6.87 6.65
N VAL A 86 7.08 7.99 6.42
CA VAL A 86 6.20 8.18 5.24
C VAL A 86 6.68 9.36 4.42
N THR A 87 7.14 9.08 3.19
CA THR A 87 7.68 10.07 2.26
C THR A 87 7.08 9.89 0.84
N PRO A 88 5.76 9.99 0.67
CA PRO A 88 5.10 9.70 -0.59
C PRO A 88 5.55 10.67 -1.69
N ARG A 89 5.66 10.17 -2.92
CA ARG A 89 5.92 10.99 -4.12
C ARG A 89 4.63 11.09 -4.94
N PRO A 90 4.09 12.30 -5.21
CA PRO A 90 2.84 12.47 -5.94
C PRO A 90 2.79 11.72 -7.28
N GLY A 91 3.87 11.76 -8.08
CA GLY A 91 3.94 11.02 -9.34
C GLY A 91 3.79 9.51 -9.20
N ARG A 92 4.38 8.92 -8.15
CA ARG A 92 4.24 7.47 -7.85
C ARG A 92 2.82 7.14 -7.41
N LEU A 93 2.17 8.02 -6.65
CA LEU A 93 0.78 7.82 -6.23
C LEU A 93 -0.19 7.84 -7.42
N THR A 94 -0.02 8.77 -8.35
CA THR A 94 -0.81 8.81 -9.60
C THR A 94 -0.58 7.53 -10.42
N ALA A 95 0.68 7.16 -10.65
CA ALA A 95 1.01 5.95 -11.40
C ALA A 95 0.47 4.66 -10.73
N ALA A 96 0.50 4.60 -9.40
CA ALA A 96 -0.11 3.52 -8.63
C ALA A 96 -1.61 3.46 -8.87
N ARG A 97 -2.32 4.59 -8.77
CA ARG A 97 -3.75 4.67 -9.00
C ARG A 97 -4.14 4.18 -10.39
N ASP A 98 -3.43 4.62 -11.43
CA ASP A 98 -3.69 4.22 -12.82
C ASP A 98 -3.42 2.73 -13.04
N THR A 99 -2.33 2.23 -12.47
CA THR A 99 -1.98 0.80 -12.52
C THR A 99 -3.03 -0.06 -11.83
N LEU A 100 -3.46 0.32 -10.63
CA LEU A 100 -4.49 -0.41 -9.87
C LEU A 100 -5.84 -0.37 -10.60
N SER A 101 -6.23 0.77 -11.15
CA SER A 101 -7.45 0.89 -11.96
C SER A 101 -7.40 -0.03 -13.19
N THR A 102 -6.24 -0.09 -13.85
CA THR A 102 -6.03 -0.97 -15.01
C THR A 102 -6.13 -2.44 -14.62
N LEU A 103 -5.48 -2.85 -13.52
CA LEU A 103 -5.53 -4.22 -13.01
C LEU A 103 -6.94 -4.66 -12.62
N VAL A 104 -7.73 -3.76 -12.00
CA VAL A 104 -9.13 -4.08 -11.67
C VAL A 104 -9.97 -4.30 -12.93
N GLY A 105 -9.72 -3.53 -14.00
CA GLY A 105 -10.40 -3.69 -15.27
C GLY A 105 -10.02 -4.98 -16.02
N THR A 106 -8.76 -5.43 -15.93
CA THR A 106 -8.26 -6.58 -16.71
C THR A 106 -8.18 -7.89 -15.92
N ARG A 107 -8.11 -7.83 -14.58
CA ARG A 107 -8.01 -8.96 -13.65
C ARG A 107 -8.91 -8.73 -12.43
N PRO A 108 -10.24 -8.88 -12.57
CA PRO A 108 -11.20 -8.60 -11.50
C PRO A 108 -10.96 -9.43 -10.22
N GLY A 109 -10.31 -10.59 -10.34
CA GLY A 109 -9.93 -11.43 -9.21
C GLY A 109 -8.95 -10.80 -8.21
N CYS A 110 -8.29 -9.68 -8.54
CA CYS A 110 -7.43 -8.94 -7.61
C CYS A 110 -8.08 -7.68 -7.02
N ALA A 111 -9.37 -7.42 -7.32
CA ALA A 111 -10.01 -6.15 -7.00
C ALA A 111 -10.00 -5.82 -5.50
N ALA A 112 -10.20 -6.81 -4.62
CA ALA A 112 -10.12 -6.58 -3.18
C ALA A 112 -8.72 -6.12 -2.74
N GLY A 113 -7.66 -6.78 -3.25
CA GLY A 113 -6.28 -6.39 -2.96
C GLY A 113 -5.92 -5.03 -3.55
N ALA A 114 -6.40 -4.73 -4.75
CA ALA A 114 -6.21 -3.42 -5.37
C ALA A 114 -6.91 -2.29 -4.60
N MET A 115 -8.11 -2.54 -4.06
CA MET A 115 -8.83 -1.58 -3.23
C MET A 115 -8.06 -1.25 -1.94
N ASP A 116 -7.45 -2.26 -1.30
CA ASP A 116 -6.63 -2.04 -0.10
C ASP A 116 -5.45 -1.10 -0.36
N LEU A 117 -4.75 -1.27 -1.49
CA LEU A 117 -3.69 -0.33 -1.88
C LEU A 117 -4.23 1.02 -2.32
N ALA A 118 -5.38 1.07 -3.00
CA ALA A 118 -6.00 2.34 -3.39
C ALA A 118 -6.40 3.20 -2.18
N LEU A 119 -6.89 2.58 -1.09
CA LEU A 119 -7.11 3.27 0.18
C LEU A 119 -5.84 3.97 0.68
N LEU A 120 -4.72 3.26 0.66
CA LEU A 120 -3.42 3.82 1.04
C LEU A 120 -3.00 4.97 0.11
N VAL A 121 -3.23 4.84 -1.19
CA VAL A 121 -2.93 5.90 -2.17
C VAL A 121 -3.71 7.18 -1.86
N PHE A 122 -5.03 7.09 -1.61
CA PHE A 122 -5.84 8.27 -1.24
C PHE A 122 -5.37 8.90 0.07
N TRP A 123 -5.05 8.09 1.07
CA TRP A 123 -4.50 8.59 2.33
C TRP A 123 -3.15 9.30 2.15
N LEU A 124 -2.22 8.67 1.41
CA LEU A 124 -0.90 9.24 1.11
C LEU A 124 -0.99 10.53 0.28
N ALA A 125 -2.03 10.67 -0.55
CA ALA A 125 -2.31 11.87 -1.33
C ALA A 125 -2.99 12.98 -0.51
N GLY A 126 -3.43 12.70 0.72
CA GLY A 126 -4.23 13.64 1.52
C GLY A 126 -5.67 13.83 1.01
N ASP A 127 -6.17 12.93 0.15
CA ASP A 127 -7.52 13.00 -0.40
C ASP A 127 -8.54 12.44 0.59
N LYS A 128 -8.94 13.28 1.55
CA LYS A 128 -9.91 12.91 2.60
C LYS A 128 -11.23 12.42 2.01
N LYS A 129 -11.76 13.12 1.01
CA LYS A 129 -13.07 12.83 0.42
C LYS A 129 -13.07 11.48 -0.32
N GLY A 130 -12.04 11.22 -1.12
CA GLY A 130 -11.86 9.94 -1.80
C GLY A 130 -11.73 8.80 -0.81
N LEU A 131 -10.95 9.00 0.25
CA LEU A 131 -10.76 8.01 1.30
C LEU A 131 -12.05 7.70 2.07
N ASP A 132 -12.81 8.72 2.48
CA ASP A 132 -14.06 8.55 3.21
C ASP A 132 -15.10 7.78 2.39
N ALA A 133 -15.21 8.08 1.10
CA ALA A 133 -16.12 7.38 0.19
C ALA A 133 -15.77 5.88 0.07
N MET A 134 -14.48 5.53 0.15
CA MET A 134 -14.04 4.13 0.10
C MET A 134 -14.25 3.41 1.44
N LEU A 135 -13.88 4.06 2.56
CA LEU A 135 -14.01 3.48 3.90
C LEU A 135 -15.46 3.34 4.38
N ALA A 136 -16.41 4.03 3.75
CA ALA A 136 -17.84 3.87 4.03
C ALA A 136 -18.41 2.49 3.61
N ARG A 137 -17.64 1.67 2.88
CA ARG A 137 -18.07 0.34 2.40
C ARG A 137 -17.67 -0.75 3.41
N PRO A 138 -18.39 -1.89 3.46
CA PRO A 138 -17.92 -3.06 4.19
C PRO A 138 -16.61 -3.57 3.60
N MET A 139 -15.53 -3.60 4.40
CA MET A 139 -14.19 -3.95 3.91
C MET A 139 -13.52 -5.00 4.82
N PRO A 140 -12.64 -5.85 4.26
CA PRO A 140 -11.85 -6.79 5.03
C PRO A 140 -10.88 -6.08 5.99
N GLY A 141 -10.61 -6.68 7.16
CA GLY A 141 -9.73 -6.13 8.20
C GLY A 141 -8.23 -6.29 7.92
N THR A 142 -7.76 -5.97 6.72
CA THR A 142 -6.33 -6.07 6.39
C THR A 142 -5.51 -4.96 7.05
N VAL A 143 -4.21 -5.21 7.20
CA VAL A 143 -3.22 -4.30 7.79
C VAL A 143 -3.29 -2.88 7.25
N VAL A 144 -3.24 -2.76 5.92
CA VAL A 144 -3.22 -1.47 5.23
C VAL A 144 -4.48 -0.70 5.54
N ASN A 145 -5.63 -1.37 5.48
CA ASN A 145 -6.93 -0.79 5.82
C ASN A 145 -6.97 -0.33 7.29
N VAL A 146 -6.55 -1.19 8.23
CA VAL A 146 -6.49 -0.85 9.65
C VAL A 146 -5.62 0.39 9.89
N THR A 147 -4.44 0.45 9.25
CA THR A 147 -3.51 1.59 9.36
C THR A 147 -4.14 2.88 8.84
N VAL A 148 -4.77 2.82 7.67
CA VAL A 148 -5.37 3.99 7.03
C VAL A 148 -6.61 4.47 7.80
N ARG A 149 -7.47 3.55 8.24
CA ARG A 149 -8.65 3.88 9.07
C ARG A 149 -8.22 4.52 10.38
N PHE A 150 -7.22 3.95 11.04
CA PHE A 150 -6.66 4.54 12.25
C PHE A 150 -6.15 5.96 11.99
N ALA A 151 -5.35 6.14 10.92
CA ALA A 151 -4.82 7.44 10.59
C ALA A 151 -5.93 8.47 10.28
N ARG A 152 -7.01 8.06 9.59
CA ARG A 152 -8.19 8.91 9.39
C ARG A 152 -8.85 9.28 10.72
N ASP A 153 -9.17 8.30 11.55
CA ASP A 153 -9.94 8.47 12.80
C ASP A 153 -9.20 9.39 13.80
N HIS A 154 -7.89 9.51 13.67
CA HIS A 154 -7.03 10.36 14.50
C HIS A 154 -6.45 11.58 13.75
N ASP A 155 -6.99 11.92 12.57
CA ASP A 155 -6.57 13.05 11.70
C ASP A 155 -5.06 13.09 11.39
N MET A 156 -4.45 11.90 11.27
CA MET A 156 -3.04 11.72 10.95
C MET A 156 -2.87 11.68 9.43
N TRP A 157 -2.50 12.81 8.84
CA TRP A 157 -2.23 12.93 7.40
C TRP A 157 -0.74 13.12 7.12
N PRO A 158 -0.25 12.61 5.97
CA PRO A 158 1.06 12.96 5.42
C PRO A 158 1.26 14.48 5.42
N ALA A 159 2.34 14.95 6.03
CA ALA A 159 2.75 16.34 5.86
C ALA A 159 3.05 16.56 4.37
N GLY A 160 2.53 17.64 3.79
CA GLY A 160 2.79 18.01 2.39
C GLY A 160 4.26 17.81 2.04
N ALA A 161 4.49 17.10 0.94
CA ALA A 161 5.75 16.45 0.57
C ALA A 161 7.03 17.22 0.96
N ALA A 162 7.74 16.73 1.99
CA ALA A 162 9.21 16.88 2.18
C ALA A 162 9.70 16.38 3.55
N VAL A 163 8.85 16.31 4.58
CA VAL A 163 9.30 15.90 5.94
C VAL A 163 8.81 14.49 6.24
N PRO A 164 9.71 13.49 6.34
CA PRO A 164 9.35 12.16 6.81
C PRO A 164 8.72 12.28 8.19
N ARG A 165 7.41 12.03 8.29
CA ARG A 165 6.75 11.89 9.59
C ARG A 165 7.00 10.49 10.11
N THR A 166 7.50 10.42 11.33
CA THR A 166 7.50 9.20 12.12
C THR A 166 6.20 9.17 12.91
N TYR A 167 5.21 8.41 12.45
CA TYR A 167 3.93 8.32 13.15
C TYR A 167 4.07 7.49 14.42
N ARG A 168 3.70 8.09 15.56
CA ARG A 168 3.33 7.35 16.77
C ARG A 168 1.83 7.52 16.96
N VAL A 169 1.15 6.41 17.13
CA VAL A 169 -0.28 6.40 17.42
C VAL A 169 -0.51 6.89 18.85
N PRO A 170 -1.48 7.79 19.09
CA PRO A 170 -1.94 8.12 20.44
C PRO A 170 -2.29 6.88 21.27
N GLU A 171 -1.86 6.86 22.54
CA GLU A 171 -2.32 5.89 23.53
C GLU A 171 -3.84 6.08 23.73
N LEU A 172 -4.62 5.01 23.69
CA LEU A 172 -6.06 5.09 23.97
C LEU A 172 -6.25 5.38 25.47
N ALA A 173 -7.07 6.38 25.78
CA ALA A 173 -7.59 6.64 27.12
C ALA A 173 -8.70 5.64 27.48
#